data_AF-A0A941ETC6-F1
#
_entry.id   AF-A0A941ETC6-F1
#
_cell.length_a   1.000
_cell.length_b   1.000
_cell.length_c   1.000
_cell.angle_alpha   90.00
_cell.angle_beta   90.00
_cell.angle_gamma   90.00
#
_symmetry.space_group_name_H-M   'P 1'
#
loop_
_entity.id
_entity.type
_entity.pdbx_description
1 polymer ?
#
loop_
_entity_poly.entity_id
_entity_poly.type
_entity_poly.pdbx_seq_one_letter_code
_entity_poly.pdbx_strand_id
1 'polypeptide(L)'
;MIVLKIGVRATAAVTLLIGFYALGIALLVAVVGLDGLMLDSSVPLFLLLGLPFTAAVSVLVGRVFRATLVLRGREMTGVEVLESEQPAIWSAVREAAAAAGTAPPDFLWIDSRLNAAVFEETRWLGLRAGSRHLVIGAPMLIALSPARLDAVLAHEFGHFAHHDTRLLPVIMRGRSGLASALQTAGFFTTTSVTSGRWLLYLQTLIVGIIRAYAVRFLKVTQKISRAQEYAADRISAELCGRDTAACVIAEIPAYHTAYRYFRTRFADAAKGLGLVPQPEALFAGFGHMLGEPRWQGVVEAERRSPSAQKLTPFDSHPPIPDRVSALRALPDDGRIQDASPARAVDLLDGAQTLLSAVARREPDHAEHRPVDWDTLVDAVARVRTRQDAGPLVDALYLIKGAPPTMADFFDQVETAGMEAVLYRLLTPAQTQYTRSTPSVALQIGANALAPALRAWITVELAEVGLVRWRHSWSTVVIRDPEAVPEQIGAALDALLDAEPTQAGPAAAALRTTLKNAGVPV
;
A
#
# COMPACT_ATOMS: atom_id res chain seq x y z
N MET A 1 28.31 21.35 23.98
CA MET A 1 27.77 20.21 24.79
C MET A 1 26.92 19.22 23.98
N ILE A 2 26.14 19.66 22.97
CA ILE A 2 25.32 18.77 22.10
C ILE A 2 26.20 17.92 21.15
N VAL A 3 27.21 18.51 20.51
CA VAL A 3 28.15 17.81 19.60
C VAL A 3 28.90 16.67 20.32
N LEU A 4 29.36 16.89 21.55
CA LEU A 4 30.04 15.87 22.37
C LEU A 4 29.11 14.67 22.71
N LYS A 5 27.82 14.93 22.93
CA LYS A 5 26.81 13.88 23.20
C LYS A 5 26.43 13.09 21.94
N ILE A 6 26.54 13.70 20.75
CA ILE A 6 26.30 13.02 19.46
C ILE A 6 27.51 12.14 19.11
N GLY A 7 28.73 12.63 19.30
CA GLY A 7 29.96 11.85 19.08
C GLY A 7 30.01 10.56 19.90
N VAL A 8 29.73 10.63 21.22
CA VAL A 8 29.70 9.44 22.09
C VAL A 8 28.65 8.42 21.63
N ARG A 9 27.49 8.87 21.16
CA ARG A 9 26.44 7.98 20.66
C ARG A 9 26.78 7.40 19.28
N ALA A 10 27.45 8.15 18.42
CA ALA A 10 27.93 7.66 17.14
C ALA A 10 28.98 6.56 17.34
N THR A 11 29.95 6.76 18.24
CA THR A 11 30.92 5.73 18.62
C THR A 11 30.23 4.51 19.22
N ALA A 12 29.30 4.70 20.16
CA ALA A 12 28.53 3.59 20.74
C ALA A 12 27.72 2.82 19.68
N ALA A 13 27.14 3.51 18.69
CA ALA A 13 26.44 2.87 17.59
C ALA A 13 27.39 2.07 16.70
N VAL A 14 28.57 2.59 16.35
CA VAL A 14 29.58 1.84 15.59
C VAL A 14 30.08 0.62 16.38
N THR A 15 30.36 0.77 17.68
CA THR A 15 30.75 -0.36 18.54
C THR A 15 29.67 -1.42 18.62
N LEU A 16 28.39 -1.02 18.73
CA LEU A 16 27.27 -1.96 18.69
C LEU A 16 27.15 -2.62 17.31
N LEU A 17 27.37 -1.90 16.21
CA LEU A 17 27.34 -2.50 14.88
C LEU A 17 28.46 -3.55 14.70
N ILE A 18 29.67 -3.24 15.15
CA ILE A 18 30.80 -4.19 15.15
C ILE A 18 30.48 -5.39 16.04
N GLY A 19 29.97 -5.15 17.25
CA GLY A 19 29.59 -6.19 18.20
C GLY A 19 28.47 -7.10 17.66
N PHE A 20 27.56 -6.57 16.84
CA PHE A 20 26.54 -7.37 16.17
C PHE A 20 27.14 -8.40 15.20
N TYR A 21 28.08 -7.98 14.36
CA TYR A 21 28.80 -8.90 13.47
C TYR A 21 29.66 -9.90 14.24
N ALA A 22 30.36 -9.44 15.29
CA ALA A 22 31.15 -10.31 16.15
C ALA A 22 30.27 -11.38 16.83
N LEU A 23 29.06 -11.02 17.27
CA LEU A 23 28.09 -11.96 17.85
C LEU A 23 27.63 -13.01 16.84
N GLY A 24 27.34 -12.61 15.59
CA GLY A 24 26.97 -13.55 14.53
C GLY A 24 28.08 -14.56 14.23
N ILE A 25 29.34 -14.10 14.17
CA ILE A 25 30.51 -14.97 13.97
C ILE A 25 30.71 -15.89 15.18
N ALA A 26 30.65 -15.36 16.40
CA ALA A 26 30.80 -16.15 17.62
C ALA A 26 29.74 -17.26 17.73
N LEU A 27 28.50 -16.97 17.32
CA LEU A 27 27.44 -17.97 17.27
C LEU A 27 27.75 -19.09 16.27
N LEU A 28 28.24 -18.76 15.07
CA LEU A 28 28.65 -19.76 14.08
C LEU A 28 29.79 -20.64 14.61
N VAL A 29 30.81 -20.03 15.23
CA VAL A 29 31.93 -20.76 15.83
C VAL A 29 31.44 -21.70 16.94
N ALA A 30 30.53 -21.24 17.81
CA ALA A 30 30.00 -22.06 18.89
C ALA A 30 29.21 -23.28 18.37
N VAL A 31 28.41 -23.09 17.32
CA VAL A 31 27.60 -24.15 16.72
C VAL A 31 28.47 -25.18 15.98
N VAL A 32 29.48 -24.72 15.23
CA VAL A 32 30.47 -25.62 14.59
C VAL A 32 31.30 -26.38 15.64
N GLY A 33 31.65 -25.73 16.77
CA GLY A 33 32.32 -26.40 17.88
C GLY A 33 31.46 -27.51 18.51
N LEU A 34 30.15 -27.27 18.65
CA LEU A 34 29.21 -28.28 19.14
C LEU A 34 29.10 -29.48 18.18
N ASP A 35 29.12 -29.23 16.87
CA ASP A 35 29.14 -30.28 15.86
C ASP A 35 30.39 -31.16 15.97
N GLY A 36 31.56 -30.57 16.25
CA GLY A 36 32.80 -31.33 16.51
C GLY A 36 32.66 -32.27 17.71
N LEU A 37 32.10 -31.79 18.81
CA LEU A 37 31.85 -32.61 20.00
C LEU A 37 30.82 -33.72 19.72
N MET A 38 29.81 -33.45 18.90
CA MET A 38 28.81 -34.44 18.49
C MET A 38 29.39 -35.50 17.57
N LEU A 39 30.27 -35.12 16.63
CA LEU A 39 30.97 -36.05 15.74
C LEU A 39 31.82 -37.05 16.52
N ASP A 40 32.55 -36.57 17.53
CA ASP A 40 33.37 -37.43 18.40
C ASP A 40 32.52 -38.38 19.26
N SER A 41 31.30 -37.97 19.62
CA SER A 41 30.42 -38.74 20.51
C SER A 41 29.47 -39.70 19.78
N SER A 42 28.82 -39.24 18.70
CA SER A 42 27.77 -39.96 17.97
C SER A 42 27.50 -39.36 16.59
N VAL A 43 27.96 -40.07 15.54
CA VAL A 43 27.72 -39.69 14.14
C VAL A 43 26.22 -39.56 13.79
N PRO A 44 25.32 -40.47 14.23
CA PRO A 44 23.89 -40.29 13.98
C PRO A 44 23.32 -39.02 14.61
N LEU A 45 23.78 -38.64 15.81
CA LEU A 45 23.33 -37.41 16.48
C LEU A 45 23.78 -36.17 15.71
N PHE A 46 25.03 -36.15 15.25
CA PHE A 46 25.55 -35.10 14.39
C PHE A 46 24.74 -34.98 13.10
N LEU A 47 24.50 -36.09 12.38
CA LEU A 47 23.77 -36.05 11.10
C LEU A 47 22.30 -35.63 11.26
N LEU A 48 21.64 -36.11 12.32
CA LEU A 48 20.22 -35.86 12.53
C LEU A 48 19.96 -34.45 13.11
N LEU A 49 20.85 -33.95 13.97
CA LEU A 49 20.59 -32.75 14.78
C LEU A 49 21.65 -31.66 14.59
N GLY A 50 22.94 -31.98 14.59
CA GLY A 50 24.03 -31.02 14.48
C GLY A 50 24.06 -30.33 13.10
N LEU A 51 24.30 -31.10 12.04
CA LEU A 51 24.43 -30.58 10.68
C LEU A 51 23.22 -29.74 10.20
N PRO A 52 21.95 -30.17 10.39
CA PRO A 52 20.80 -29.35 10.03
C PRO A 52 20.70 -28.05 10.82
N PHE A 53 21.06 -28.08 12.11
CA PHE A 53 21.04 -26.91 12.97
C PHE A 53 22.11 -25.89 12.57
N THR A 54 23.33 -26.35 12.31
CA THR A 54 24.43 -25.51 11.80
C THR A 54 24.08 -24.89 10.47
N ALA A 55 23.44 -25.65 9.57
CA ALA A 55 22.93 -25.11 8.30
C ALA A 55 21.88 -24.01 8.53
N ALA A 56 20.92 -24.22 9.44
CA ALA A 56 19.88 -23.23 9.75
C ALA A 56 20.47 -21.93 10.34
N VAL A 57 21.41 -22.04 11.30
CA VAL A 57 22.09 -20.88 11.90
C VAL A 57 22.94 -20.16 10.85
N SER A 58 23.64 -20.90 9.98
CA SER A 58 24.45 -20.33 8.89
C SER A 58 23.58 -19.57 7.88
N VAL A 59 22.41 -20.09 7.52
CA VAL A 59 21.45 -19.40 6.66
C VAL A 59 20.91 -18.15 7.35
N LEU A 60 20.57 -18.22 8.64
CA LEU A 60 20.09 -17.07 9.40
C LEU A 60 21.16 -15.96 9.46
N VAL A 61 22.35 -16.28 9.96
CA VAL A 61 23.47 -15.33 10.07
C VAL A 61 23.86 -14.79 8.70
N GLY A 62 23.94 -15.66 7.69
CA GLY A 62 24.23 -15.27 6.31
C GLY A 62 23.17 -14.33 5.73
N ARG A 63 21.87 -14.58 5.96
CA ARG A 63 20.78 -13.67 5.53
C ARG A 63 20.82 -12.34 6.26
N VAL A 64 21.09 -12.36 7.56
CA VAL A 64 21.24 -11.16 8.39
C VAL A 64 22.42 -10.32 7.91
N PHE A 65 23.58 -10.94 7.69
CA PHE A 65 24.79 -10.28 7.20
C PHE A 65 24.58 -9.77 5.77
N ARG A 66 23.92 -10.55 4.91
CA ARG A 66 23.55 -10.09 3.58
C ARG A 66 22.62 -8.88 3.63
N ALA A 67 21.60 -8.90 4.49
CA ALA A 67 20.67 -7.78 4.66
C ALA A 67 21.37 -6.49 5.15
N THR A 68 22.47 -6.61 5.90
CA THR A 68 23.22 -5.47 6.43
C THR A 68 24.41 -5.03 5.58
N LEU A 69 25.06 -5.95 4.85
CA LEU A 69 26.27 -5.69 4.05
C LEU A 69 25.97 -5.54 2.55
N VAL A 70 24.94 -6.21 2.06
CA VAL A 70 24.53 -6.25 0.64
C VAL A 70 23.09 -5.78 0.57
N LEU A 71 22.89 -4.47 0.66
CA LEU A 71 21.66 -3.91 0.13
C LEU A 71 21.73 -4.12 -1.39
N ARG A 72 20.73 -4.84 -1.93
CA ARG A 72 20.49 -4.82 -3.38
C ARG A 72 20.49 -3.35 -3.78
N GLY A 73 21.23 -2.99 -4.84
CA GLY A 73 21.02 -1.71 -5.50
C GLY A 73 19.52 -1.55 -5.66
N ARG A 74 18.97 -0.40 -5.24
CA ARG A 74 17.54 -0.16 -5.40
C ARG A 74 17.27 -0.41 -6.88
N GLU A 75 16.49 -1.43 -7.18
CA GLU A 75 16.11 -1.71 -8.55
C GLU A 75 15.40 -0.45 -9.03
N MET A 76 16.01 0.20 -10.02
CA MET A 76 15.51 1.47 -10.53
C MET A 76 14.31 1.15 -11.39
N THR A 77 13.13 1.13 -10.76
CA THR A 77 11.86 0.83 -11.42
C THR A 77 11.29 2.02 -12.19
N GLY A 78 12.02 3.16 -12.22
CA GLY A 78 11.59 4.40 -12.85
C GLY A 78 12.19 4.65 -14.22
N VAL A 79 11.86 5.81 -14.78
CA VAL A 79 12.47 6.36 -16.01
C VAL A 79 13.56 7.34 -15.58
N GLU A 80 14.76 7.16 -16.13
CA GLU A 80 15.86 8.13 -15.96
C GLU A 80 15.52 9.41 -16.72
N VAL A 81 15.75 10.55 -16.09
CA VAL A 81 15.43 11.87 -16.63
C VAL A 81 16.72 12.63 -16.88
N LEU A 82 17.02 12.92 -18.14
CA LEU A 82 18.22 13.65 -18.53
C LEU A 82 18.01 15.17 -18.44
N GLU A 83 19.04 15.91 -18.06
CA GLU A 83 19.00 17.37 -17.97
C GLU A 83 18.75 18.05 -19.32
N SER A 84 19.27 17.46 -20.39
CA SER A 84 19.01 17.94 -21.76
C SER A 84 17.55 17.79 -22.19
N GLU A 85 16.80 16.88 -21.56
CA GLU A 85 15.41 16.59 -21.89
C GLU A 85 14.42 17.30 -20.97
N GLN A 86 14.82 17.59 -19.73
CA GLN A 86 13.96 18.14 -18.67
C GLN A 86 14.70 19.22 -17.86
N PRO A 87 15.07 20.36 -18.46
CA PRO A 87 15.93 21.36 -17.83
C PRO A 87 15.28 22.03 -16.61
N ALA A 88 13.97 22.25 -16.61
CA ALA A 88 13.29 22.97 -15.53
C ALA A 88 13.33 22.21 -14.20
N ILE A 89 13.02 20.91 -14.19
CA ILE A 89 13.12 20.10 -12.97
C ILE A 89 14.57 19.92 -12.51
N TRP A 90 15.52 19.81 -13.44
CA TRP A 90 16.95 19.77 -13.09
C TRP A 90 17.44 21.08 -12.49
N SER A 91 16.96 22.24 -12.94
CA SER A 91 17.25 23.53 -12.32
C SER A 91 16.79 23.55 -10.86
N ALA A 92 15.53 23.18 -10.60
CA ALA A 92 14.97 23.12 -9.25
C ALA A 92 15.79 22.18 -8.34
N VAL A 93 16.18 21.01 -8.85
CA VAL A 93 17.04 20.05 -8.13
C VAL A 93 18.41 20.64 -7.80
N ARG A 94 19.07 21.30 -8.75
CA ARG A 94 20.40 21.91 -8.54
C ARG A 94 20.33 23.09 -7.58
N GLU A 95 19.30 23.92 -7.69
CA GLU A 95 19.06 25.04 -6.78
C GLU A 95 18.84 24.55 -5.36
N ALA A 96 17.99 23.53 -5.17
CA ALA A 96 17.77 22.92 -3.85
C ALA A 96 19.05 22.31 -3.27
N ALA A 97 19.86 21.61 -4.09
CA ALA A 97 21.13 21.04 -3.65
C ALA A 97 22.14 22.13 -3.26
N ALA A 98 22.28 23.17 -4.09
CA ALA A 98 23.17 24.30 -3.84
C ALA A 98 22.76 25.07 -2.57
N ALA A 99 21.46 25.32 -2.41
CA ALA A 99 20.89 25.97 -1.25
C ALA A 99 21.13 25.16 0.03
N ALA A 100 21.03 23.83 -0.04
CA ALA A 100 21.37 22.92 1.06
C ALA A 100 22.89 22.74 1.27
N GLY A 101 23.75 23.33 0.43
CA GLY A 101 25.21 23.22 0.56
C GLY A 101 25.76 21.83 0.24
N THR A 102 25.10 21.07 -0.65
CA THR A 102 25.54 19.73 -1.06
C THR A 102 25.67 19.61 -2.58
N ALA A 103 26.41 18.61 -3.06
CA ALA A 103 26.50 18.32 -4.48
C ALA A 103 25.13 17.87 -5.05
N PRO A 104 24.77 18.26 -6.27
CA PRO A 104 23.58 17.73 -6.94
C PRO A 104 23.70 16.22 -7.19
N PRO A 105 22.58 15.52 -7.42
CA PRO A 105 22.62 14.10 -7.81
C PRO A 105 23.26 13.93 -9.19
N ASP A 106 23.87 12.78 -9.43
CA ASP A 106 24.39 12.38 -10.75
C ASP A 106 23.26 11.91 -11.67
N PHE A 107 22.21 11.32 -11.08
CA PHE A 107 21.06 10.77 -11.81
C PHE A 107 19.73 11.19 -11.17
N LEU A 108 18.76 11.54 -12.01
CA LEU A 108 17.37 11.80 -11.62
C LEU A 108 16.46 10.71 -12.21
N TRP A 109 15.58 10.17 -11.37
CA TRP A 109 14.63 9.14 -11.76
C TRP A 109 13.22 9.54 -11.38
N ILE A 110 12.27 9.27 -12.26
CA ILE A 110 10.84 9.36 -11.95
C ILE A 110 10.25 7.97 -11.88
N ASP A 111 9.64 7.62 -10.75
CA ASP A 111 8.99 6.32 -10.54
C ASP A 111 7.50 6.45 -10.24
N SER A 112 6.80 5.32 -10.17
CA SER A 112 5.36 5.30 -9.92
C SER A 112 4.96 5.45 -8.46
N ARG A 113 5.90 5.40 -7.51
CA ARG A 113 5.59 5.40 -6.08
C ARG A 113 5.43 6.84 -5.59
N LEU A 114 4.66 7.05 -4.53
CA LEU A 114 4.66 8.35 -3.85
C LEU A 114 5.88 8.44 -2.94
N ASN A 115 6.96 9.03 -3.43
CA ASN A 115 8.20 9.26 -2.68
C ASN A 115 8.96 10.47 -3.23
N ALA A 116 9.91 10.95 -2.43
CA ALA A 116 11.12 11.60 -2.90
C ALA A 116 12.26 11.01 -2.05
N ALA A 117 13.38 10.69 -2.66
CA ALA A 117 14.52 10.15 -1.91
C ALA A 117 15.83 10.41 -2.63
N VAL A 118 16.81 10.91 -1.89
CA VAL A 118 18.21 10.95 -2.33
C VAL A 118 18.96 9.80 -1.68
N PHE A 119 19.70 9.04 -2.48
CA PHE A 119 20.60 8.01 -1.96
C PHE A 119 21.89 7.97 -2.77
N GLU A 120 22.93 7.41 -2.15
CA GLU A 120 24.24 7.31 -2.74
C GLU A 120 24.68 5.85 -2.80
N GLU A 121 25.06 5.39 -3.98
CA GLU A 121 25.75 4.12 -4.13
C GLU A 121 27.08 4.25 -3.42
N THR A 122 27.29 3.40 -2.42
CA THR A 122 28.43 3.56 -1.53
C THR A 122 29.27 2.30 -1.50
N ARG A 123 30.57 2.47 -1.72
CA ARG A 123 31.53 1.38 -1.77
C ARG A 123 32.13 1.18 -0.37
N TRP A 124 32.46 -0.08 -0.04
CA TRP A 124 33.18 -0.46 1.19
C TRP A 124 32.39 -0.10 2.46
N LEU A 125 31.15 -0.59 2.56
CA LEU A 125 30.21 -0.26 3.65
C LEU A 125 29.95 1.25 3.79
N GLY A 126 30.19 1.96 2.68
CA GLY A 126 30.12 3.39 2.46
C GLY A 126 31.08 4.25 3.26
N LEU A 127 32.31 3.77 3.32
CA LEU A 127 33.49 4.58 3.54
C LEU A 127 33.92 5.35 2.28
N ARG A 128 33.46 4.92 1.10
CA ARG A 128 33.72 5.61 -0.16
C ARG A 128 32.41 5.99 -0.84
N ALA A 129 32.28 7.29 -1.10
CA ALA A 129 31.21 7.89 -1.89
C ALA A 129 31.21 7.34 -3.33
N GLY A 130 30.03 7.19 -3.91
CA GLY A 130 29.82 6.78 -5.30
C GLY A 130 28.73 7.62 -5.93
N SER A 131 28.01 7.07 -6.91
CA SER A 131 27.00 7.81 -7.65
C SER A 131 25.79 8.16 -6.78
N ARG A 132 25.31 9.39 -6.88
CA ARG A 132 24.15 9.90 -6.17
C ARG A 132 22.93 9.88 -7.08
N HIS A 133 21.84 9.32 -6.57
CA HIS A 133 20.58 9.19 -7.27
C HIS A 133 19.49 9.94 -6.51
N LEU A 134 18.72 10.74 -7.22
CA LEU A 134 17.47 11.31 -6.74
C LEU A 134 16.32 10.57 -7.44
N VAL A 135 15.37 10.08 -6.65
CA VAL A 135 14.12 9.52 -7.16
C VAL A 135 12.99 10.42 -6.71
N ILE A 136 12.13 10.81 -7.64
CA ILE A 136 10.90 11.55 -7.38
C ILE A 136 9.72 10.77 -7.93
N GLY A 137 8.71 10.55 -7.11
CA GLY A 137 7.48 9.91 -7.52
C GLY A 137 6.65 10.78 -8.46
N ALA A 138 6.20 10.22 -9.59
CA ALA A 138 5.15 10.81 -10.42
C ALA A 138 3.94 11.33 -9.61
N PRO A 139 3.35 10.55 -8.66
CA PRO A 139 2.24 11.07 -7.86
C PRO A 139 2.65 12.18 -6.89
N MET A 140 3.93 12.29 -6.50
CA MET A 140 4.42 13.42 -5.70
C MET A 140 4.43 14.71 -6.53
N LEU A 141 4.90 14.64 -7.78
CA LEU A 141 4.89 15.77 -8.71
C LEU A 141 3.47 16.27 -9.02
N ILE A 142 2.51 15.37 -9.11
CA ILE A 142 1.08 15.71 -9.31
C ILE A 142 0.48 16.36 -8.05
N ALA A 143 0.86 15.87 -6.88
CA ALA A 143 0.28 16.32 -5.61
C ALA A 143 0.80 17.69 -5.16
N LEU A 144 2.10 17.96 -5.33
CA LEU A 144 2.74 19.15 -4.79
C LEU A 144 2.74 20.33 -5.77
N SER A 145 2.81 21.56 -5.25
CA SER A 145 3.21 22.73 -6.03
C SER A 145 4.75 22.78 -6.15
N PRO A 146 5.32 23.57 -7.09
CA PRO A 146 6.78 23.70 -7.21
C PRO A 146 7.46 24.10 -5.89
N ALA A 147 6.95 25.11 -5.16
CA ALA A 147 7.52 25.52 -3.89
C ALA A 147 7.46 24.43 -2.80
N ARG A 148 6.41 23.60 -2.82
CA ARG A 148 6.29 22.44 -1.93
C ARG A 148 7.28 21.33 -2.31
N LEU A 149 7.50 21.11 -3.61
CA LEU A 149 8.54 20.19 -4.08
C LEU A 149 9.92 20.67 -3.62
N ASP A 150 10.23 21.96 -3.76
CA ASP A 150 11.51 22.53 -3.31
C ASP A 150 11.74 22.29 -1.82
N ALA A 151 10.71 22.45 -0.99
CA ALA A 151 10.80 22.15 0.45
C ALA A 151 11.07 20.66 0.73
N VAL A 152 10.49 19.74 -0.05
CA VAL A 152 10.81 18.30 0.01
C VAL A 152 12.27 18.08 -0.40
N LEU A 153 12.70 18.65 -1.52
CA LEU A 153 14.08 18.49 -2.01
C LEU A 153 15.10 19.06 -1.02
N ALA A 154 14.84 20.23 -0.45
CA ALA A 154 15.66 20.85 0.59
C ALA A 154 15.76 19.97 1.85
N HIS A 155 14.67 19.30 2.24
CA HIS A 155 14.68 18.31 3.33
C HIS A 155 15.57 17.11 2.97
N GLU A 156 15.36 16.50 1.79
CA GLU A 156 16.14 15.34 1.33
C GLU A 156 17.63 15.66 1.20
N PHE A 157 17.99 16.82 0.63
CA PHE A 157 19.38 17.28 0.55
C PHE A 157 19.95 17.71 1.91
N GLY A 158 19.09 18.14 2.84
CA GLY A 158 19.46 18.47 4.21
C GLY A 158 20.10 17.29 4.96
N HIS A 159 19.72 16.05 4.63
CA HIS A 159 20.40 14.85 5.13
C HIS A 159 21.86 14.71 4.68
N PHE A 160 22.25 15.39 3.59
CA PHE A 160 23.60 15.37 3.02
C PHE A 160 24.41 16.62 3.33
N ALA A 161 23.77 17.72 3.72
CA ALA A 161 24.40 19.01 4.02
C ALA A 161 25.42 18.97 5.18
N HIS A 162 25.23 18.08 6.16
CA HIS A 162 25.99 18.07 7.43
C HIS A 162 26.86 16.80 7.62
N HIS A 163 27.53 16.32 6.56
CA HIS A 163 28.38 15.12 6.58
C HIS A 163 29.67 15.20 7.44
N ASP A 164 29.72 16.05 8.47
CA ASP A 164 30.84 16.17 9.42
C ASP A 164 31.13 14.88 10.22
N THR A 165 30.31 13.83 10.08
CA THR A 165 30.56 12.52 10.68
C THR A 165 30.59 11.43 9.61
N ARG A 166 31.80 11.07 9.14
CA ARG A 166 32.08 9.94 8.23
C ARG A 166 31.43 8.60 8.64
N LEU A 167 31.03 8.47 9.92
CA LEU A 167 30.43 7.27 10.50
C LEU A 167 28.90 7.25 10.44
N LEU A 168 28.24 8.39 10.21
CA LEU A 168 26.78 8.50 10.23
C LEU A 168 26.10 7.67 9.11
N PRO A 169 26.60 7.68 7.86
CA PRO A 169 26.06 6.81 6.81
C PRO A 169 26.19 5.32 7.17
N VAL A 170 27.29 4.92 7.82
CA VAL A 170 27.50 3.54 8.29
C VAL A 170 26.47 3.16 9.36
N ILE A 171 26.20 4.05 10.32
CA ILE A 171 25.21 3.83 11.38
C ILE A 171 23.80 3.67 10.81
N MET A 172 23.40 4.55 9.88
CA MET A 172 22.07 4.51 9.28
C MET A 172 21.89 3.30 8.34
N ARG A 173 22.95 2.89 7.63
CA ARG A 173 22.97 1.61 6.88
C ARG A 173 22.86 0.40 7.81
N GLY A 174 23.62 0.39 8.91
CA GLY A 174 23.51 -0.66 9.92
C GLY A 174 22.09 -0.76 10.48
N ARG A 175 21.44 0.37 10.69
CA ARG A 175 20.06 0.46 11.17
C ARG A 175 19.04 -0.16 10.22
N SER A 176 19.07 0.20 8.93
CA SER A 176 18.15 -0.35 7.94
C SER A 176 18.36 -1.85 7.72
N GLY A 177 19.61 -2.30 7.63
CA GLY A 177 19.94 -3.73 7.55
C GLY A 177 19.46 -4.52 8.77
N LEU A 178 19.61 -3.97 9.98
CA LEU A 178 19.22 -4.64 11.21
C LEU A 178 17.70 -4.67 11.41
N ALA A 179 16.98 -3.65 10.94
CA ALA A 179 15.52 -3.66 10.87
C ALA A 179 15.01 -4.75 9.90
N SER A 180 15.64 -4.91 8.73
CA SER A 180 15.34 -6.00 7.80
C SER A 180 15.67 -7.38 8.38
N ALA A 181 16.78 -7.49 9.11
CA ALA A 181 17.16 -8.71 9.83
C ALA A 181 16.10 -9.10 10.89
N LEU A 182 15.53 -8.15 11.62
CA LEU A 182 14.44 -8.41 12.58
C LEU A 182 13.17 -8.94 11.91
N GLN A 183 12.79 -8.40 10.75
CA GLN A 183 11.65 -8.90 9.98
C GLN A 183 11.90 -10.35 9.52
N THR A 184 13.11 -10.61 9.01
CA THR A 184 13.53 -11.95 8.58
C THR A 184 13.53 -12.93 9.75
N ALA A 185 14.04 -12.53 10.92
CA ALA A 185 14.07 -13.35 12.13
C ALA A 185 12.66 -13.65 12.67
N GLY A 186 11.72 -12.70 12.55
CA GLY A 186 10.31 -12.89 12.91
C GLY A 186 9.63 -13.95 12.04
N PHE A 187 9.94 -14.02 10.74
CA PHE A 187 9.42 -15.06 9.85
C PHE A 187 9.84 -16.48 10.31
N PHE A 188 11.08 -16.64 10.78
CA PHE A 188 11.55 -17.93 11.28
C PHE A 188 10.93 -18.36 12.60
N THR A 189 10.36 -17.44 13.39
CA THR A 189 9.58 -17.81 14.58
C THR A 189 8.18 -18.32 14.26
N THR A 190 7.65 -18.04 13.06
CA THR A 190 6.28 -18.41 12.66
C THR A 190 6.21 -19.61 11.72
N THR A 191 7.29 -19.95 11.01
CA THR A 191 7.38 -21.18 10.19
C THR A 191 8.11 -22.28 10.97
N SER A 192 7.38 -23.08 11.75
CA SER A 192 7.94 -24.21 12.49
C SER A 192 7.83 -25.52 11.69
N VAL A 193 8.98 -26.17 11.45
CA VAL A 193 9.05 -27.55 10.97
C VAL A 193 8.87 -28.50 12.15
N THR A 194 8.01 -29.48 11.96
CA THR A 194 7.52 -30.46 12.92
C THR A 194 8.57 -31.51 13.28
N SER A 195 9.63 -31.18 14.03
CA SER A 195 10.48 -32.20 14.67
C SER A 195 11.46 -31.62 15.70
N GLY A 196 11.19 -31.88 16.99
CA GLY A 196 12.12 -31.64 18.11
C GLY A 196 11.84 -30.37 18.93
N ARG A 197 11.18 -30.51 20.09
CA ARG A 197 10.88 -29.39 21.00
C ARG A 197 12.13 -28.62 21.46
N TRP A 198 13.27 -29.30 21.60
CA TRP A 198 14.52 -28.67 22.04
C TRP A 198 15.17 -27.78 20.96
N LEU A 199 15.07 -28.16 19.68
CA LEU A 199 15.52 -27.34 18.55
C LEU A 199 14.72 -26.03 18.47
N LEU A 200 13.41 -26.09 18.75
CA LEU A 200 12.56 -24.90 18.84
C LEU A 200 12.99 -23.96 19.98
N TYR A 201 13.34 -24.50 21.16
CA TYR A 201 13.81 -23.67 22.28
C TYR A 201 15.15 -22.97 21.95
N LEU A 202 16.08 -23.69 21.33
CA LEU A 202 17.39 -23.15 20.97
C LEU A 202 17.30 -22.11 19.83
N GLN A 203 16.47 -22.38 18.82
CA GLN A 203 16.15 -21.40 17.77
C GLN A 203 15.51 -20.14 18.35
N THR A 204 14.55 -20.28 19.28
CA THR A 204 13.91 -19.16 19.96
C THR A 204 14.91 -18.36 20.79
N LEU A 205 15.85 -19.02 21.46
CA LEU A 205 16.92 -18.37 22.22
C LEU A 205 17.83 -17.54 21.33
N ILE A 206 18.31 -18.10 20.22
CA ILE A 206 19.19 -17.41 19.26
C ILE A 206 18.49 -16.20 18.64
N VAL A 207 17.25 -16.37 18.17
CA VAL A 207 16.45 -15.26 17.64
C VAL A 207 16.20 -14.20 18.73
N GLY A 208 15.97 -14.63 19.97
CA GLY A 208 15.82 -13.74 21.13
C GLY A 208 17.06 -12.88 21.40
N ILE A 209 18.25 -13.48 21.34
CA ILE A 209 19.53 -12.79 21.51
C ILE A 209 19.75 -11.77 20.38
N ILE A 210 19.59 -12.18 19.12
CA ILE A 210 19.71 -11.29 17.95
C ILE A 210 18.70 -10.14 18.07
N ARG A 211 17.46 -10.44 18.45
CA ARG A 211 16.41 -9.45 18.64
C ARG A 211 16.74 -8.46 19.75
N ALA A 212 17.18 -8.93 20.91
CA ALA A 212 17.55 -8.07 22.03
C ALA A 212 18.69 -7.11 21.65
N TYR A 213 19.69 -7.62 20.94
CA TYR A 213 20.81 -6.83 20.44
C TYR A 213 20.34 -5.77 19.44
N ALA A 214 19.54 -6.19 18.45
CA ALA A 214 18.98 -5.30 17.43
C ALA A 214 18.14 -4.18 18.04
N VAL A 215 17.25 -4.51 18.99
CA VAL A 215 16.44 -3.53 19.72
C VAL A 215 17.32 -2.53 20.47
N ARG A 216 18.43 -2.96 21.08
CA ARG A 216 19.37 -2.06 21.76
C ARG A 216 20.03 -1.10 20.78
N PHE A 217 20.54 -1.59 19.65
CA PHE A 217 21.12 -0.77 18.59
C PHE A 217 20.11 0.25 18.04
N LEU A 218 18.89 -0.19 17.74
CA LEU A 218 17.82 0.68 17.24
C LEU A 218 17.47 1.79 18.25
N LYS A 219 17.43 1.48 19.56
CA LYS A 219 17.19 2.48 20.61
C LYS A 219 18.29 3.53 20.71
N VAL A 220 19.57 3.12 20.59
CA VAL A 220 20.72 4.06 20.64
C VAL A 220 20.72 4.98 19.42
N THR A 221 20.47 4.42 18.24
CA THR A 221 20.46 5.18 16.98
C THR A 221 19.20 6.02 16.78
N GLN A 222 18.10 5.71 17.46
CA GLN A 222 16.82 6.44 17.36
C GLN A 222 16.98 7.95 17.59
N LYS A 223 17.72 8.33 18.64
CA LYS A 223 17.90 9.76 18.97
C LYS A 223 18.74 10.49 17.93
N ILE A 224 19.67 9.79 17.27
CA ILE A 224 20.46 10.34 16.18
C ILE A 224 19.55 10.53 14.96
N SER A 225 18.76 9.52 14.60
CA SER A 225 17.77 9.59 13.51
C SER A 225 16.82 10.77 13.68
N ARG A 226 16.21 10.91 14.85
CA ARG A 226 15.28 12.03 15.13
C ARG A 226 15.95 13.40 15.05
N ALA A 227 17.19 13.52 15.53
CA ALA A 227 17.92 14.78 15.43
C ALA A 227 18.27 15.15 13.97
N GLN A 228 18.50 14.16 13.11
CA GLN A 228 18.72 14.38 11.67
C GLN A 228 17.45 14.87 10.98
N GLU A 229 16.28 14.31 11.32
CA GLU A 229 15.00 14.78 10.79
C GLU A 229 14.73 16.24 11.14
N TYR A 230 14.87 16.63 12.42
CA TYR A 230 14.70 18.03 12.82
C TYR A 230 15.74 18.97 12.19
N ALA A 231 16.95 18.48 11.94
CA ALA A 231 17.97 19.27 11.24
C ALA A 231 17.61 19.49 9.76
N ALA A 232 17.14 18.45 9.08
CA ALA A 232 16.66 18.51 7.71
C ALA A 232 15.40 19.39 7.57
N ASP A 233 14.47 19.31 8.52
CA ASP A 233 13.30 20.20 8.61
C ASP A 233 13.70 21.66 8.72
N ARG A 234 14.71 21.95 9.55
CA ARG A 234 15.21 23.31 9.71
C ARG A 234 15.86 23.82 8.43
N ILE A 235 16.64 23.00 7.72
CA ILE A 235 17.21 23.38 6.41
C ILE A 235 16.09 23.68 5.42
N SER A 236 15.07 22.82 5.34
CA SER A 236 13.88 23.07 4.51
C SER A 236 13.20 24.40 4.86
N ALA A 237 13.04 24.72 6.15
CA ALA A 237 12.47 25.99 6.60
C ALA A 237 13.37 27.21 6.32
N GLU A 238 14.69 27.08 6.48
CA GLU A 238 15.64 28.16 6.18
C GLU A 238 15.59 28.55 4.69
N LEU A 239 15.46 27.55 3.81
CA LEU A 239 15.48 27.72 2.37
C LEU A 239 14.11 28.08 1.77
N CYS A 240 13.07 27.33 2.12
CA CYS A 240 11.74 27.43 1.49
C CYS A 240 10.69 28.11 2.39
N GLY A 241 11.07 28.43 3.62
CA GLY A 241 10.26 29.09 4.62
C GLY A 241 9.56 28.16 5.60
N ARG A 242 9.41 28.63 6.85
CA ARG A 242 8.90 27.80 7.96
C ARG A 242 7.51 27.22 7.69
N ASP A 243 6.68 28.01 7.02
CA ASP A 243 5.29 27.70 6.74
C ASP A 243 5.17 26.65 5.63
N THR A 244 5.91 26.83 4.53
CA THR A 244 5.98 25.86 3.43
C THR A 244 6.49 24.50 3.93
N ALA A 245 7.58 24.50 4.70
CA ALA A 245 8.14 23.28 5.29
C ALA A 245 7.14 22.58 6.23
N ALA A 246 6.44 23.34 7.08
CA ALA A 246 5.42 22.81 7.98
C ALA A 246 4.23 22.22 7.22
N CYS A 247 3.74 22.91 6.18
CA CYS A 247 2.64 22.44 5.33
C CYS A 247 3.00 21.13 4.61
N VAL A 248 4.18 21.05 4.00
CA VAL A 248 4.63 19.84 3.28
C VAL A 248 4.65 18.62 4.21
N ILE A 249 5.27 18.73 5.39
CA ILE A 249 5.35 17.64 6.36
C ILE A 249 3.96 17.21 6.84
N ALA A 250 3.05 18.18 7.01
CA ALA A 250 1.67 17.91 7.40
C ALA A 250 0.85 17.22 6.28
N GLU A 251 1.06 17.59 5.02
CA GLU A 251 0.25 17.13 3.89
C GLU A 251 0.67 15.75 3.33
N ILE A 252 1.96 15.39 3.40
CA ILE A 252 2.48 14.13 2.85
C ILE A 252 1.67 12.88 3.27
N PRO A 253 1.26 12.70 4.55
CA PRO A 253 0.41 11.59 4.95
C PRO A 253 -0.96 11.54 4.25
N ALA A 254 -1.57 12.71 4.00
CA ALA A 254 -2.82 12.81 3.26
C ALA A 254 -2.61 12.34 1.82
N TYR A 255 -1.53 12.78 1.16
CA TYR A 255 -1.21 12.34 -0.20
C TYR A 255 -0.90 10.85 -0.27
N HIS A 256 -0.19 10.27 0.71
CA HIS A 256 -0.02 8.81 0.79
C HIS A 256 -1.36 8.07 0.94
N THR A 257 -2.25 8.59 1.77
CA THR A 257 -3.59 8.00 1.97
C THR A 257 -4.42 8.09 0.69
N ALA A 258 -4.40 9.24 0.01
CA ALA A 258 -5.04 9.46 -1.27
C ALA A 258 -4.49 8.51 -2.32
N TYR A 259 -3.17 8.45 -2.50
CA TYR A 259 -2.55 7.59 -3.51
C TYR A 259 -2.83 6.10 -3.26
N ARG A 260 -2.78 5.65 -2.00
CA ARG A 260 -3.18 4.28 -1.65
C ARG A 260 -4.66 4.00 -1.97
N TYR A 261 -5.54 4.95 -1.68
CA TYR A 261 -6.96 4.81 -2.03
C TYR A 261 -7.14 4.76 -3.55
N PHE A 262 -6.47 5.65 -4.30
CA PHE A 262 -6.45 5.66 -5.75
C PHE A 262 -6.02 4.30 -6.32
N ARG A 263 -4.87 3.80 -5.87
CA ARG A 263 -4.36 2.48 -6.27
C ARG A 263 -5.37 1.38 -5.95
N THR A 264 -5.83 1.29 -4.72
CA THR A 264 -6.69 0.18 -4.27
C THR A 264 -8.09 0.20 -4.89
N ARG A 265 -8.67 1.39 -5.07
CA ARG A 265 -10.08 1.55 -5.47
C ARG A 265 -10.27 1.78 -6.96
N PHE A 266 -9.24 2.24 -7.66
CA PHE A 266 -9.29 2.54 -9.09
C PHE A 266 -8.23 1.77 -9.86
N ALA A 267 -6.95 2.17 -9.78
CA ALA A 267 -5.91 1.68 -10.70
C ALA A 267 -5.69 0.16 -10.61
N ASP A 268 -5.75 -0.40 -9.40
CA ASP A 268 -5.45 -1.80 -9.14
C ASP A 268 -6.72 -2.65 -8.92
N ALA A 269 -7.90 -2.03 -9.02
CA ALA A 269 -9.18 -2.69 -8.69
C ALA A 269 -9.52 -3.84 -9.64
N ALA A 270 -9.05 -3.77 -10.88
CA ALA A 270 -9.32 -4.75 -11.93
C ALA A 270 -8.14 -5.71 -12.21
N LYS A 271 -7.07 -5.68 -11.41
CA LYS A 271 -5.91 -6.56 -11.61
C LYS A 271 -6.25 -8.04 -11.60
N GLY A 272 -7.14 -8.45 -10.69
CA GLY A 272 -7.64 -9.83 -10.64
C GLY A 272 -8.41 -10.26 -11.90
N LEU A 273 -8.80 -9.32 -12.76
CA LEU A 273 -9.47 -9.55 -14.04
C LEU A 273 -8.50 -9.44 -15.23
N GLY A 274 -7.21 -9.25 -14.95
CA GLY A 274 -6.19 -9.03 -15.96
C GLY A 274 -6.27 -7.68 -16.67
N LEU A 275 -6.86 -6.66 -16.01
CA LEU A 275 -7.06 -5.32 -16.58
C LEU A 275 -6.32 -4.26 -15.75
N VAL A 276 -5.75 -3.29 -16.45
CA VAL A 276 -5.08 -2.10 -15.89
C VAL A 276 -5.53 -0.84 -16.63
N PRO A 277 -5.44 0.35 -16.01
CA PRO A 277 -5.73 1.59 -16.74
C PRO A 277 -4.69 1.82 -17.84
N GLN A 278 -5.10 2.52 -18.90
CA GLN A 278 -4.18 3.02 -19.92
C GLN A 278 -2.98 3.77 -19.27
N PRO A 279 -1.74 3.53 -19.71
CA PRO A 279 -0.56 4.15 -19.12
C PRO A 279 -0.62 5.68 -19.07
N GLU A 280 -1.09 6.31 -20.15
CA GLU A 280 -1.31 7.75 -20.27
C GLU A 280 -2.40 8.30 -19.34
N ALA A 281 -3.33 7.45 -18.87
CA ALA A 281 -4.45 7.85 -18.02
C ALA A 281 -4.23 7.55 -16.53
N LEU A 282 -3.24 6.71 -16.17
CA LEU A 282 -2.99 6.28 -14.79
C LEU A 282 -2.75 7.48 -13.86
N PHE A 283 -1.75 8.30 -14.17
CA PHE A 283 -1.36 9.40 -13.31
C PHE A 283 -2.28 10.61 -13.42
N ALA A 284 -2.85 10.86 -14.61
CA ALA A 284 -3.90 11.86 -14.80
C ALA A 284 -5.13 11.55 -13.92
N GLY A 285 -5.51 10.27 -13.81
CA GLY A 285 -6.60 9.84 -12.93
C GLY A 285 -6.35 10.17 -11.46
N PHE A 286 -5.12 10.02 -10.98
CA PHE A 286 -4.77 10.45 -9.62
C PHE A 286 -4.92 11.97 -9.43
N GLY A 287 -4.49 12.76 -10.41
CA GLY A 287 -4.68 14.22 -10.40
C GLY A 287 -6.16 14.63 -10.35
N HIS A 288 -7.01 14.01 -11.17
CA HIS A 288 -8.45 14.25 -11.13
C HIS A 288 -9.06 13.89 -9.76
N MET A 289 -8.69 12.72 -9.20
CA MET A 289 -9.17 12.31 -7.88
C MET A 289 -8.74 13.29 -6.77
N LEU A 290 -7.50 13.79 -6.80
CA LEU A 290 -7.04 14.80 -5.85
C LEU A 290 -7.79 16.13 -5.96
N GLY A 291 -8.34 16.44 -7.13
CA GLY A 291 -9.17 17.62 -7.38
C GLY A 291 -10.54 17.57 -6.69
N GLU A 292 -11.00 16.39 -6.25
CA GLU A 292 -12.31 16.23 -5.62
C GLU A 292 -12.37 16.92 -4.24
N PRO A 293 -13.49 17.58 -3.87
CA PRO A 293 -13.63 18.30 -2.59
C PRO A 293 -13.32 17.45 -1.36
N ARG A 294 -13.63 16.15 -1.43
CA ARG A 294 -13.30 15.19 -0.37
C ARG A 294 -11.80 15.14 -0.08
N TRP A 295 -10.97 15.04 -1.13
CA TRP A 295 -9.52 14.91 -0.97
C TRP A 295 -8.87 16.25 -0.64
N GLN A 296 -9.36 17.34 -1.22
CA GLN A 296 -8.97 18.69 -0.81
C GLN A 296 -9.24 18.92 0.68
N GLY A 297 -10.40 18.49 1.18
CA GLY A 297 -10.75 18.57 2.61
C GLY A 297 -9.84 17.72 3.50
N VAL A 298 -9.45 16.52 3.07
CA VAL A 298 -8.51 15.65 3.82
C VAL A 298 -7.12 16.29 3.91
N VAL A 299 -6.59 16.82 2.81
CA VAL A 299 -5.29 17.50 2.78
C VAL A 299 -5.30 18.75 3.66
N GLU A 300 -6.36 19.56 3.56
CA GLU A 300 -6.50 20.76 4.38
C GLU A 300 -6.66 20.43 5.88
N ALA A 301 -7.36 19.36 6.23
CA ALA A 301 -7.50 18.91 7.61
C ALA A 301 -6.14 18.54 8.22
N GLU A 302 -5.33 17.76 7.50
CA GLU A 302 -3.97 17.39 7.95
C GLU A 302 -3.04 18.61 8.02
N ARG A 303 -3.12 19.54 7.05
CA ARG A 303 -2.36 20.81 7.08
C ARG A 303 -2.64 21.61 8.35
N ARG A 304 -3.91 21.74 8.75
CA ARG A 304 -4.32 22.50 9.95
C ARG A 304 -3.93 21.77 11.22
N SER A 305 -4.30 20.49 11.32
CA SER A 305 -4.13 19.67 12.51
C SER A 305 -3.61 18.28 12.12
N PRO A 306 -2.28 18.12 12.02
CA PRO A 306 -1.69 16.86 11.61
C PRO A 306 -2.05 15.73 12.57
N SER A 307 -2.43 14.58 12.04
CA SER A 307 -2.79 13.44 12.85
C SER A 307 -1.55 12.79 13.50
N ALA A 308 -1.70 12.39 14.77
CA ALA A 308 -0.69 11.62 15.46
C ALA A 308 -0.69 10.18 14.92
N GLN A 309 0.29 9.85 14.07
CA GLN A 309 0.44 8.49 13.57
C GLN A 309 0.80 7.51 14.70
N LYS A 310 0.30 6.28 14.62
CA LYS A 310 0.73 5.20 15.52
C LYS A 310 2.18 4.83 15.20
N LEU A 311 3.12 5.45 15.91
CA LEU A 311 4.53 5.13 15.77
C LEU A 311 4.82 3.75 16.36
N THR A 312 5.58 2.94 15.63
CA THR A 312 6.22 1.78 16.25
C THR A 312 7.40 2.25 17.11
N PRO A 313 7.83 1.50 18.14
CA PRO A 313 9.01 1.87 18.95
C PRO A 313 10.30 2.10 18.13
N PHE A 314 10.32 1.61 16.89
CA PHE A 314 11.47 1.67 15.98
C PHE A 314 11.28 2.62 14.80
N ASP A 315 10.22 3.43 14.80
CA ASP A 315 10.00 4.41 13.72
C ASP A 315 11.12 5.46 13.70
N SER A 316 11.85 5.56 12.59
CA SER A 316 12.98 6.49 12.45
C SER A 316 12.54 7.96 12.52
N HIS A 317 11.29 8.25 12.19
CA HIS A 317 10.77 9.61 12.13
C HIS A 317 10.12 10.03 13.46
N PRO A 318 10.35 11.27 13.94
CA PRO A 318 9.55 11.86 15.01
C PRO A 318 8.06 11.97 14.61
N PRO A 319 7.14 12.09 15.59
CA PRO A 319 5.75 12.40 15.30
C PRO A 319 5.62 13.65 14.44
N ILE A 320 4.76 13.59 13.43
CA ILE A 320 4.49 14.72 12.53
C ILE A 320 4.02 15.97 13.30
N PRO A 321 3.10 15.88 14.28
CA PRO A 321 2.70 17.05 15.07
C PRO A 321 3.88 17.75 15.75
N ASP A 322 4.85 16.99 16.26
CA ASP A 322 6.03 17.54 16.93
C ASP A 322 6.95 18.28 15.94
N ARG A 323 7.14 17.72 14.73
CA ARG A 323 7.94 18.35 13.66
C ARG A 323 7.29 19.64 13.17
N VAL A 324 5.98 19.60 12.89
CA VAL A 324 5.20 20.76 12.48
C VAL A 324 5.22 21.84 13.56
N SER A 325 5.06 21.46 14.83
CA SER A 325 5.14 22.40 15.95
C SER A 325 6.54 23.02 16.08
N ALA A 326 7.60 22.24 15.86
CA ALA A 326 8.97 22.75 15.91
C ALA A 326 9.25 23.78 14.81
N LEU A 327 8.74 23.53 13.59
CA LEU A 327 8.88 24.47 12.47
C LEU A 327 8.07 25.75 12.68
N ARG A 328 6.81 25.63 13.13
CA ARG A 328 5.96 26.79 13.42
C ARG A 328 6.49 27.66 14.56
N ALA A 329 7.33 27.11 15.43
CA ALA A 329 8.00 27.85 16.50
C ALA A 329 9.24 28.65 16.04
N LEU A 330 9.71 28.47 14.81
CA LEU A 330 10.79 29.28 14.25
C LEU A 330 10.34 30.75 14.11
N PRO A 331 11.26 31.72 14.15
CA PRO A 331 10.95 33.13 13.89
C PRO A 331 10.24 33.30 12.55
N ASP A 332 9.36 34.29 12.47
CA ASP A 332 8.70 34.62 11.22
C ASP A 332 9.74 35.13 10.21
N ASP A 333 9.73 34.54 9.01
CA ASP A 333 10.67 34.86 7.95
C ASP A 333 10.08 35.81 6.89
N GLY A 334 8.82 36.24 7.08
CA GLY A 334 8.12 37.18 6.22
C GLY A 334 7.80 36.64 4.81
N ARG A 335 8.05 35.35 4.55
CA ARG A 335 7.78 34.73 3.26
C ARG A 335 6.30 34.41 3.16
N ILE A 336 5.70 34.77 2.02
CA ILE A 336 4.29 34.46 1.74
C ILE A 336 4.22 33.01 1.24
N GLN A 337 3.25 32.25 1.77
CA GLN A 337 3.00 30.90 1.29
C GLN A 337 2.61 30.89 -0.19
N ASP A 338 3.15 29.94 -0.93
CA ASP A 338 2.76 29.69 -2.32
C ASP A 338 1.29 29.24 -2.40
N ALA A 339 0.46 30.16 -2.90
CA ALA A 339 -0.95 29.93 -3.20
C ALA A 339 -1.20 29.63 -4.69
N SER A 340 -0.14 29.41 -5.47
CA SER A 340 -0.26 29.09 -6.90
C SER A 340 -1.03 27.79 -7.13
N PRO A 341 -1.89 27.73 -8.16
CA PRO A 341 -2.51 26.48 -8.59
C PRO A 341 -1.53 25.56 -9.33
N ALA A 342 -0.32 26.04 -9.66
CA ALA A 342 0.70 25.27 -10.38
C ALA A 342 1.08 24.00 -9.61
N ARG A 343 1.35 22.93 -10.36
CA ARG A 343 1.79 21.65 -9.84
C ARG A 343 3.24 21.40 -10.23
N ALA A 344 3.95 20.65 -9.42
CA ALA A 344 5.35 20.31 -9.69
C ALA A 344 5.50 19.44 -10.97
N VAL A 345 4.44 18.75 -11.39
CA VAL A 345 4.38 18.05 -12.68
C VAL A 345 4.48 19.01 -13.87
N ASP A 346 4.13 20.30 -13.70
CA ASP A 346 4.23 21.32 -14.75
C ASP A 346 5.70 21.74 -15.01
N LEU A 347 6.64 21.30 -14.16
CA LEU A 347 8.09 21.43 -14.41
C LEU A 347 8.61 20.42 -15.44
N LEU A 348 7.77 19.48 -15.88
CA LEU A 348 8.15 18.47 -16.86
C LEU A 348 7.72 18.87 -18.26
N ASP A 349 8.67 18.94 -19.18
CA ASP A 349 8.44 19.08 -20.60
C ASP A 349 7.80 17.80 -21.15
N GLY A 350 6.60 17.91 -21.73
CA GLY A 350 5.88 16.74 -22.24
C GLY A 350 5.49 15.74 -21.14
N ALA A 351 5.11 16.24 -19.96
CA ALA A 351 4.76 15.46 -18.77
C ALA A 351 3.95 14.18 -19.06
N GLN A 352 2.92 14.26 -19.91
CA GLN A 352 2.08 13.11 -20.24
C GLN A 352 2.87 11.95 -20.86
N THR A 353 3.82 12.23 -21.75
CA THR A 353 4.67 11.23 -22.39
C THR A 353 5.58 10.55 -21.37
N LEU A 354 6.23 11.34 -20.51
CA LEU A 354 7.10 10.83 -19.46
C LEU A 354 6.33 9.99 -18.44
N LEU A 355 5.17 10.47 -18.00
CA LEU A 355 4.30 9.75 -17.06
C LEU A 355 3.73 8.45 -17.68
N SER A 356 3.40 8.43 -18.97
CA SER A 356 3.03 7.20 -19.68
C SER A 356 4.20 6.21 -19.72
N ALA A 357 5.43 6.68 -19.95
CA ALA A 357 6.62 5.83 -19.90
C ALA A 357 6.86 5.26 -18.50
N VAL A 358 6.67 6.06 -17.44
CA VAL A 358 6.74 5.61 -16.05
C VAL A 358 5.67 4.54 -15.77
N ALA A 359 4.43 4.74 -16.21
CA ALA A 359 3.36 3.77 -16.02
C ALA A 359 3.69 2.44 -16.73
N ARG A 360 4.24 2.47 -17.94
CA ARG A 360 4.66 1.26 -18.68
C ARG A 360 5.79 0.47 -18.01
N ARG A 361 6.52 1.06 -17.06
CA ARG A 361 7.53 0.36 -16.25
C ARG A 361 6.93 -0.42 -15.08
N GLU A 362 5.65 -0.22 -14.75
CA GLU A 362 4.99 -1.05 -13.75
C GLU A 362 4.86 -2.49 -14.27
N PRO A 363 5.20 -3.51 -13.45
CA PRO A 363 5.09 -4.93 -13.86
C PRO A 363 3.68 -5.28 -14.35
N ASP A 364 2.66 -4.71 -13.72
CA ASP A 364 1.27 -4.97 -14.08
C ASP A 364 0.94 -4.54 -15.52
N HIS A 365 1.59 -3.52 -16.08
CA HIS A 365 1.39 -3.09 -17.46
C HIS A 365 2.08 -4.00 -18.49
N ALA A 366 2.99 -4.87 -18.05
CA ALA A 366 3.56 -5.92 -18.88
C ALA A 366 2.68 -7.19 -18.91
N GLU A 367 1.95 -7.45 -17.83
CA GLU A 367 1.18 -8.69 -17.62
C GLU A 367 -0.31 -8.56 -17.96
N HIS A 368 -0.86 -7.35 -17.92
CA HIS A 368 -2.30 -7.10 -18.00
C HIS A 368 -2.69 -6.20 -19.18
N ARG A 369 -3.94 -6.31 -19.62
CA ARG A 369 -4.47 -5.53 -20.75
C ARG A 369 -4.83 -4.10 -20.31
N PRO A 370 -4.28 -3.06 -20.95
CA PRO A 370 -4.69 -1.69 -20.70
C PRO A 370 -6.08 -1.38 -21.26
N VAL A 371 -6.92 -0.71 -20.48
CA VAL A 371 -8.27 -0.27 -20.86
C VAL A 371 -8.56 1.14 -20.33
N ASP A 372 -9.58 1.80 -20.88
CA ASP A 372 -10.08 3.07 -20.37
C ASP A 372 -10.76 2.91 -19.00
N TRP A 373 -10.95 4.01 -18.27
CA TRP A 373 -11.50 4.01 -16.92
C TRP A 373 -12.95 3.49 -16.85
N ASP A 374 -13.78 3.79 -17.86
CA ASP A 374 -15.18 3.32 -17.87
C ASP A 374 -15.24 1.81 -18.07
N THR A 375 -14.42 1.25 -18.97
CA THR A 375 -14.28 -0.19 -19.15
C THR A 375 -13.73 -0.88 -17.89
N LEU A 376 -12.76 -0.26 -17.22
CA LEU A 376 -12.20 -0.79 -15.97
C LEU A 376 -13.25 -0.85 -14.86
N VAL A 377 -13.97 0.26 -14.64
CA VAL A 377 -15.01 0.36 -13.61
C VAL A 377 -16.18 -0.57 -13.92
N ASP A 378 -16.62 -0.63 -15.17
CA ASP A 378 -17.70 -1.54 -15.60
C ASP A 378 -17.36 -3.00 -15.32
N ALA A 379 -16.13 -3.44 -15.66
CA ALA A 379 -15.68 -4.79 -15.39
C ALA A 379 -15.67 -5.13 -13.88
N VAL A 380 -15.16 -4.22 -13.04
CA VAL A 380 -15.13 -4.41 -11.58
C VAL A 380 -16.54 -4.41 -11.00
N ALA A 381 -17.40 -3.50 -11.45
CA ALA A 381 -18.78 -3.38 -10.99
C ALA A 381 -19.60 -4.63 -11.33
N ARG A 382 -19.45 -5.20 -12.53
CA ARG A 382 -20.08 -6.47 -12.92
C ARG A 382 -19.69 -7.61 -12.00
N VAL A 383 -18.39 -7.74 -11.69
CA VAL A 383 -17.90 -8.82 -10.82
C VAL A 383 -18.45 -8.68 -9.40
N ARG A 384 -18.43 -7.47 -8.84
CA ARG A 384 -19.03 -7.22 -7.51
C ARG A 384 -20.53 -7.49 -7.50
N THR A 385 -21.25 -7.00 -8.50
CA THR A 385 -22.70 -7.20 -8.59
C THR A 385 -23.04 -8.69 -8.76
N ARG A 386 -22.23 -9.47 -9.50
CA ARG A 386 -22.38 -10.94 -9.54
C ARG A 386 -22.11 -11.59 -8.19
N GLN A 387 -21.15 -11.11 -7.41
CA GLN A 387 -20.90 -11.60 -6.06
C GLN A 387 -22.08 -11.30 -5.13
N ASP A 388 -22.69 -10.11 -5.25
CA ASP A 388 -23.88 -9.72 -4.48
C ASP A 388 -25.11 -10.58 -4.84
N ALA A 389 -25.20 -11.08 -6.08
CA ALA A 389 -26.21 -12.05 -6.51
C ALA A 389 -25.95 -13.49 -6.02
N GLY A 390 -24.71 -13.80 -5.62
CA GLY A 390 -24.23 -15.13 -5.25
C GLY A 390 -25.13 -15.89 -4.27
N PRO A 391 -25.59 -15.29 -3.15
CA PRO A 391 -26.46 -15.97 -2.20
C PRO A 391 -27.74 -16.55 -2.82
N LEU A 392 -28.35 -15.84 -3.79
CA LEU A 392 -29.54 -16.30 -4.49
C LEU A 392 -29.22 -17.41 -5.50
N VAL A 393 -28.12 -17.27 -6.24
CA VAL A 393 -27.64 -18.30 -7.17
C VAL A 393 -27.35 -19.60 -6.42
N ASP A 394 -26.67 -19.53 -5.26
CA ASP A 394 -26.38 -20.68 -4.41
C ASP A 394 -27.65 -21.31 -3.84
N ALA A 395 -28.61 -20.49 -3.39
CA ALA A 395 -29.90 -20.96 -2.89
C ALA A 395 -30.65 -21.76 -3.97
N LEU A 396 -30.70 -21.27 -5.21
CA LEU A 396 -31.34 -21.97 -6.33
C LEU A 396 -30.54 -23.19 -6.76
N TYR A 397 -29.21 -23.15 -6.72
CA TYR A 397 -28.38 -24.34 -6.98
C TYR A 397 -28.75 -25.48 -6.03
N LEU A 398 -28.98 -25.19 -4.75
CA LEU A 398 -29.42 -26.19 -3.76
C LEU A 398 -30.84 -26.72 -3.99
N ILE A 399 -31.70 -25.95 -4.64
CA ILE A 399 -33.07 -26.36 -5.00
C ILE A 399 -33.06 -27.20 -6.27
N LYS A 400 -32.35 -26.74 -7.31
CA LYS A 400 -32.29 -27.34 -8.64
C LYS A 400 -31.33 -28.53 -8.73
N GLY A 401 -30.23 -28.50 -7.98
CA GLY A 401 -29.14 -29.49 -8.05
C GLY A 401 -28.17 -29.32 -9.24
N ALA A 402 -28.25 -28.18 -9.94
CA ALA A 402 -27.40 -27.84 -11.09
C ALA A 402 -27.24 -26.30 -11.17
N PRO A 403 -26.24 -25.78 -11.91
CA PRO A 403 -26.06 -24.33 -12.10
C PRO A 403 -27.36 -23.66 -12.59
N PRO A 404 -27.96 -22.75 -11.81
CA PRO A 404 -29.23 -22.14 -12.18
C PRO A 404 -29.04 -20.95 -13.13
N THR A 405 -30.01 -20.73 -14.00
CA THR A 405 -30.20 -19.51 -14.78
C THR A 405 -31.28 -18.65 -14.12
N MET A 406 -31.44 -17.41 -14.60
CA MET A 406 -32.52 -16.56 -14.12
C MET A 406 -33.91 -17.12 -14.49
N ALA A 407 -34.02 -17.87 -15.59
CA ALA A 407 -35.26 -18.58 -15.93
C ALA A 407 -35.68 -19.58 -14.85
N ASP A 408 -34.72 -20.29 -14.25
CA ASP A 408 -35.00 -21.26 -13.18
C ASP A 408 -35.55 -20.58 -11.91
N PHE A 409 -35.13 -19.34 -11.63
CA PHE A 409 -35.71 -18.56 -10.54
C PHE A 409 -37.20 -18.31 -10.80
N PHE A 410 -37.56 -17.86 -12.00
CA PHE A 410 -38.94 -17.61 -12.36
C PHE A 410 -39.77 -18.89 -12.38
N ASP A 411 -39.26 -19.97 -12.97
CA ASP A 411 -39.94 -21.27 -12.99
C ASP A 411 -40.22 -21.79 -11.58
N GLN A 412 -39.25 -21.64 -10.66
CA GLN A 412 -39.42 -21.99 -9.24
C GLN A 412 -40.51 -21.17 -8.57
N VAL A 413 -40.52 -19.84 -8.74
CA VAL A 413 -41.51 -18.96 -8.09
C VAL A 413 -42.91 -19.13 -8.68
N GLU A 414 -43.02 -19.29 -10.00
CA GLU A 414 -44.29 -19.50 -10.70
C GLU A 414 -44.92 -20.86 -10.36
N THR A 415 -44.11 -21.91 -10.18
CA THR A 415 -44.62 -23.28 -9.93
C THR A 415 -44.82 -23.58 -8.45
N ALA A 416 -43.89 -23.14 -7.60
CA ALA A 416 -43.79 -23.58 -6.20
C ALA A 416 -43.65 -22.44 -5.18
N GLY A 417 -43.75 -21.18 -5.63
CA GLY A 417 -43.64 -20.00 -4.77
C GLY A 417 -42.21 -19.70 -4.31
N MET A 418 -42.07 -18.68 -3.47
CA MET A 418 -40.78 -18.15 -3.03
C MET A 418 -40.26 -18.81 -1.76
N GLU A 419 -41.10 -19.49 -0.99
CA GLU A 419 -40.76 -19.96 0.37
C GLU A 419 -39.47 -20.78 0.41
N ALA A 420 -39.32 -21.76 -0.50
CA ALA A 420 -38.12 -22.58 -0.58
C ALA A 420 -36.85 -21.76 -0.84
N VAL A 421 -36.93 -20.74 -1.70
CA VAL A 421 -35.82 -19.81 -1.98
C VAL A 421 -35.50 -18.98 -0.74
N LEU A 422 -36.52 -18.42 -0.08
CA LEU A 422 -36.36 -17.61 1.12
C LEU A 422 -35.70 -18.41 2.24
N TYR A 423 -36.13 -19.65 2.50
CA TYR A 423 -35.51 -20.53 3.51
C TYR A 423 -34.05 -20.84 3.19
N ARG A 424 -33.70 -21.00 1.91
CA ARG A 424 -32.32 -21.31 1.48
C ARG A 424 -31.37 -20.13 1.53
N LEU A 425 -31.89 -18.90 1.60
CA LEU A 425 -31.10 -17.68 1.79
C LEU A 425 -30.68 -17.46 3.26
N LEU A 426 -31.25 -18.20 4.21
CA LEU A 426 -30.85 -18.08 5.61
C LEU A 426 -29.48 -18.69 5.85
N THR A 427 -28.66 -18.00 6.61
CA THR A 427 -27.42 -18.57 7.17
C THR A 427 -27.74 -19.72 8.14
N PRO A 428 -26.77 -20.61 8.42
CA PRO A 428 -26.98 -21.69 9.40
C PRO A 428 -27.42 -21.18 10.78
N ALA A 429 -26.87 -20.04 11.23
CA ALA A 429 -27.23 -19.41 12.49
C ALA A 429 -28.68 -18.89 12.49
N GLN A 430 -29.10 -18.22 11.40
CA GLN A 430 -30.48 -17.74 11.25
C GLN A 430 -31.47 -18.92 11.19
N THR A 431 -31.14 -19.97 10.46
CA THR A 431 -31.96 -21.19 10.37
C THR A 431 -32.20 -21.81 11.74
N GLN A 432 -31.18 -21.83 12.61
CA GLN A 432 -31.31 -22.33 13.97
C GLN A 432 -32.20 -21.43 14.85
N TYR A 433 -32.06 -20.11 14.69
CA TYR A 433 -32.84 -19.11 15.44
C TYR A 433 -34.34 -19.14 15.09
N THR A 434 -34.68 -19.38 13.83
CA THR A 434 -36.07 -19.30 13.34
C THR A 434 -36.82 -20.63 13.30
N ARG A 435 -36.24 -21.72 13.84
CA ARG A 435 -36.85 -23.07 13.79
C ARG A 435 -38.29 -23.14 14.29
N SER A 436 -38.63 -22.30 15.27
CA SER A 436 -39.94 -22.30 15.92
C SER A 436 -40.90 -21.24 15.36
N THR A 437 -40.46 -20.38 14.44
CA THR A 437 -41.23 -19.22 13.96
C THR A 437 -41.08 -19.03 12.44
N PRO A 438 -41.88 -19.75 11.64
CA PRO A 438 -41.81 -19.72 10.17
C PRO A 438 -41.92 -18.32 9.55
N SER A 439 -42.78 -17.46 10.10
CA SER A 439 -42.97 -16.09 9.62
C SER A 439 -41.70 -15.22 9.72
N VAL A 440 -40.92 -15.40 10.79
CA VAL A 440 -39.65 -14.69 10.99
C VAL A 440 -38.59 -15.19 10.02
N ALA A 441 -38.58 -16.50 9.72
CA ALA A 441 -37.69 -17.06 8.72
C ALA A 441 -37.95 -16.45 7.33
N LEU A 442 -39.23 -16.40 6.92
CA LEU A 442 -39.63 -15.81 5.65
C LEU A 442 -39.24 -14.33 5.54
N GLN A 443 -39.42 -13.56 6.62
CA GLN A 443 -39.05 -12.14 6.63
C GLN A 443 -37.53 -11.93 6.50
N ILE A 444 -36.71 -12.72 7.20
CA ILE A 444 -35.25 -12.67 7.08
C ILE A 444 -34.82 -13.05 5.66
N GLY A 445 -35.41 -14.11 5.10
CA GLY A 445 -35.17 -14.54 3.74
C GLY A 445 -35.54 -13.45 2.72
N ALA A 446 -36.67 -12.78 2.89
CA ALA A 446 -37.12 -11.70 2.00
C ALA A 446 -36.14 -10.51 2.01
N ASN A 447 -35.65 -10.13 3.20
CA ASN A 447 -34.62 -9.09 3.34
C ASN A 447 -33.29 -9.47 2.66
N ALA A 448 -32.95 -10.76 2.62
CA ALA A 448 -31.77 -11.25 1.91
C ALA A 448 -32.01 -11.38 0.39
N LEU A 449 -33.23 -11.70 -0.03
CA LEU A 449 -33.60 -11.85 -1.44
C LEU A 449 -33.51 -10.53 -2.18
N ALA A 450 -34.07 -9.46 -1.61
CA ALA A 450 -34.17 -8.17 -2.30
C ALA A 450 -32.83 -7.65 -2.88
N PRO A 451 -31.73 -7.54 -2.11
CA PRO A 451 -30.45 -7.10 -2.66
C PRO A 451 -29.86 -8.11 -3.68
N ALA A 452 -30.00 -9.42 -3.43
CA ALA A 452 -29.44 -10.45 -4.31
C ALA A 452 -30.16 -10.53 -5.68
N LEU A 453 -31.49 -10.43 -5.68
CA LEU A 453 -32.29 -10.41 -6.90
C LEU A 453 -32.07 -9.13 -7.70
N ARG A 454 -32.02 -7.96 -7.03
CA ARG A 454 -31.67 -6.68 -7.67
C ARG A 454 -30.29 -6.74 -8.31
N ALA A 455 -29.32 -7.36 -7.63
CA ALA A 455 -27.98 -7.53 -8.15
C ALA A 455 -27.98 -8.43 -9.40
N TRP A 456 -28.63 -9.59 -9.35
CA TRP A 456 -28.68 -10.51 -10.49
C TRP A 456 -29.35 -9.85 -11.71
N ILE A 457 -30.53 -9.25 -11.54
CA ILE A 457 -31.22 -8.53 -12.63
C ILE A 457 -30.31 -7.44 -13.21
N THR A 458 -29.60 -6.70 -12.36
CA THR A 458 -28.70 -5.65 -12.82
C THR A 458 -27.54 -6.20 -13.67
N VAL A 459 -26.99 -7.36 -13.33
CA VAL A 459 -25.97 -8.02 -14.15
C VAL A 459 -26.54 -8.44 -15.50
N GLU A 460 -27.70 -9.07 -15.51
CA GLU A 460 -28.33 -9.54 -16.76
C GLU A 460 -28.68 -8.38 -17.70
N LEU A 461 -29.21 -7.28 -17.14
CA LEU A 461 -29.43 -6.05 -17.89
C LEU A 461 -28.13 -5.45 -18.42
N ALA A 462 -27.03 -5.61 -17.69
CA ALA A 462 -25.73 -5.16 -18.15
C ALA A 462 -25.18 -6.04 -19.29
N GLU A 463 -25.47 -7.35 -19.31
CA GLU A 463 -25.06 -8.25 -20.41
C GLU A 463 -25.77 -7.92 -21.72
N VAL A 464 -27.03 -7.49 -21.67
CA VAL A 464 -27.79 -7.03 -22.85
C VAL A 464 -27.53 -5.55 -23.21
N GLY A 465 -26.61 -4.89 -22.50
CA GLY A 465 -26.19 -3.51 -22.79
C GLY A 465 -27.15 -2.42 -22.32
N LEU A 466 -28.18 -2.75 -21.55
CA LEU A 466 -29.13 -1.78 -20.98
C LEU A 466 -28.58 -1.08 -19.73
N VAL A 467 -27.59 -1.68 -19.08
CA VAL A 467 -26.91 -1.12 -17.91
C VAL A 467 -25.41 -1.07 -18.14
N ARG A 468 -24.83 0.08 -17.84
CA ARG A 468 -23.37 0.26 -17.77
C ARG A 468 -23.03 1.08 -16.53
N TRP A 469 -21.90 0.75 -15.93
CA TRP A 469 -21.33 1.57 -14.87
C TRP A 469 -20.30 2.53 -15.46
N ARG A 470 -20.40 3.81 -15.08
CA ARG A 470 -19.43 4.82 -15.47
C ARG A 470 -18.55 5.19 -14.30
N HIS A 471 -17.31 5.46 -14.64
CA HIS A 471 -16.31 5.87 -13.69
C HIS A 471 -16.67 7.25 -13.07
N SER A 472 -16.46 7.39 -11.76
CA SER A 472 -16.51 8.68 -11.07
C SER A 472 -15.46 8.76 -9.96
N TRP A 473 -14.73 9.88 -9.92
CA TRP A 473 -13.70 10.11 -8.90
C TRP A 473 -14.27 10.35 -7.50
N SER A 474 -15.54 10.75 -7.38
CA SER A 474 -16.18 11.13 -6.11
C SER A 474 -16.74 9.92 -5.33
N THR A 475 -17.43 9.01 -6.01
CA THR A 475 -18.18 7.88 -5.39
C THR A 475 -17.78 6.50 -5.93
N VAL A 476 -16.73 6.43 -6.77
CA VAL A 476 -16.15 5.22 -7.41
C VAL A 476 -17.01 4.66 -8.54
N VAL A 477 -18.34 4.69 -8.44
CA VAL A 477 -19.24 4.19 -9.48
C VAL A 477 -20.48 5.06 -9.56
N ILE A 478 -20.80 5.56 -10.75
CA ILE A 478 -22.13 6.06 -11.07
C ILE A 478 -22.78 5.02 -11.98
N ARG A 479 -23.86 4.41 -11.48
CA ARG A 479 -24.80 3.68 -12.34
C ARG A 479 -25.49 4.75 -13.20
N ASP A 480 -25.53 4.58 -14.51
CA ASP A 480 -26.22 5.53 -15.40
C ASP A 480 -27.64 5.80 -14.85
N PRO A 481 -28.11 7.05 -14.67
CA PRO A 481 -29.41 7.35 -14.04
C PRO A 481 -30.64 6.74 -14.74
N GLU A 482 -30.51 6.17 -15.94
CA GLU A 482 -31.56 5.42 -16.65
C GLU A 482 -31.53 3.89 -16.43
N ALA A 483 -30.63 3.39 -15.56
CA ALA A 483 -30.14 2.01 -15.58
C ALA A 483 -31.05 0.90 -15.01
N VAL A 484 -32.32 1.14 -14.78
CA VAL A 484 -33.34 0.08 -14.82
C VAL A 484 -34.54 0.73 -15.46
N PRO A 485 -35.02 0.25 -16.63
CA PRO A 485 -36.30 0.71 -17.17
C PRO A 485 -37.35 0.72 -16.05
N GLU A 486 -38.04 1.85 -15.85
CA GLU A 486 -38.96 2.06 -14.71
C GLU A 486 -39.95 0.90 -14.54
N GLN A 487 -40.38 0.32 -15.65
CA GLN A 487 -41.24 -0.87 -15.71
C GLN A 487 -40.62 -2.12 -15.05
N ILE A 488 -39.31 -2.34 -15.21
CA ILE A 488 -38.58 -3.44 -14.54
C ILE A 488 -38.43 -3.15 -13.06
N GLY A 489 -38.16 -1.89 -12.68
CA GLY A 489 -38.11 -1.47 -11.28
C GLY A 489 -39.43 -1.71 -10.56
N ALA A 490 -40.53 -1.23 -11.14
CA ALA A 490 -41.88 -1.41 -10.61
C ALA A 490 -42.30 -2.89 -10.56
N ALA A 491 -42.01 -3.68 -11.59
CA ALA A 491 -42.32 -5.12 -11.60
C ALA A 491 -41.49 -5.90 -10.56
N LEU A 492 -40.25 -5.49 -10.32
CA LEU A 492 -39.40 -6.09 -9.29
C LEU A 492 -39.90 -5.75 -7.88
N ASP A 493 -40.26 -4.49 -7.64
CA ASP A 493 -40.81 -4.08 -6.35
C ASP A 493 -42.14 -4.81 -6.07
N ALA A 494 -43.01 -4.96 -7.09
CA ALA A 494 -44.24 -5.73 -6.98
C ALA A 494 -43.99 -7.22 -6.65
N LEU A 495 -42.93 -7.83 -7.17
CA LEU A 495 -42.54 -9.20 -6.81
C LEU A 495 -42.01 -9.29 -5.37
N LEU A 496 -41.18 -8.32 -4.95
CA LEU A 496 -40.59 -8.31 -3.61
C LEU A 496 -41.63 -8.02 -2.51
N ASP A 497 -42.71 -7.32 -2.84
CA ASP A 497 -43.83 -7.02 -1.93
C ASP A 497 -44.91 -8.11 -1.93
N ALA A 498 -44.87 -9.07 -2.85
CA ALA A 498 -45.86 -10.14 -2.96
C ALA A 498 -45.78 -11.14 -1.79
N GLU A 499 -46.91 -11.72 -1.40
CA GLU A 499 -46.89 -12.83 -0.44
C GLU A 499 -46.12 -14.02 -1.04
N PRO A 500 -45.19 -14.66 -0.29
CA PRO A 500 -44.30 -15.69 -0.83
C PRO A 500 -45.00 -16.87 -1.51
N THR A 501 -46.21 -17.22 -1.08
CA THR A 501 -47.03 -18.31 -1.64
C THR A 501 -47.86 -17.89 -2.86
N GLN A 502 -48.03 -16.58 -3.09
CA GLN A 502 -48.83 -16.00 -4.18
C GLN A 502 -48.01 -15.13 -5.14
N ALA A 503 -46.68 -15.24 -5.10
CA ALA A 503 -45.77 -14.43 -5.89
C ALA A 503 -45.75 -14.78 -7.40
N GLY A 504 -46.36 -15.90 -7.82
CA GLY A 504 -46.34 -16.39 -9.20
C GLY A 504 -46.77 -15.36 -10.26
N PRO A 505 -47.93 -14.67 -10.11
CA PRO A 505 -48.35 -13.63 -11.06
C PRO A 505 -47.38 -12.45 -11.16
N ALA A 506 -46.81 -12.00 -10.03
CA ALA A 506 -45.84 -10.92 -10.00
C ALA A 506 -44.50 -11.35 -10.65
N ALA A 507 -44.08 -12.60 -10.42
CA ALA A 507 -42.90 -13.19 -11.04
C ALA A 507 -43.06 -13.28 -12.57
N ALA A 508 -44.21 -13.77 -13.05
CA ALA A 508 -44.53 -13.85 -14.47
C ALA A 508 -44.57 -12.47 -15.15
N ALA A 509 -45.08 -11.45 -14.46
CA ALA A 509 -45.06 -10.07 -14.94
C ALA A 509 -43.63 -9.54 -15.09
N LEU A 510 -42.77 -9.71 -14.07
CA LEU A 510 -41.37 -9.32 -14.13
C LEU A 510 -40.61 -10.09 -15.23
N ARG A 511 -40.83 -11.41 -15.35
CA ARG A 511 -40.25 -12.25 -16.40
C ARG A 511 -40.60 -11.72 -17.79
N THR A 512 -41.86 -11.35 -18.01
CA THR A 512 -42.33 -10.78 -19.28
C THR A 512 -41.64 -9.46 -19.58
N THR A 513 -41.53 -8.57 -18.60
CA THR A 513 -40.84 -7.28 -18.76
C THR A 513 -39.35 -7.46 -19.09
N LEU A 514 -38.67 -8.39 -18.41
CA LEU A 514 -37.27 -8.73 -18.67
C LEU A 514 -37.06 -9.33 -20.07
N LYS A 515 -37.96 -10.24 -20.48
CA LYS A 515 -37.94 -10.83 -21.82
C LYS A 515 -38.15 -9.78 -22.92
N ASN A 516 -39.06 -8.83 -22.70
CA ASN A 516 -39.27 -7.69 -23.62
C ASN A 516 -38.04 -6.79 -23.70
N ALA A 517 -37.25 -6.72 -22.63
CA ALA A 517 -35.96 -6.03 -22.59
C ALA A 517 -34.79 -6.86 -23.17
N GLY A 518 -35.05 -8.06 -23.71
CA GLY A 518 -34.06 -8.93 -24.33
C GLY A 518 -33.25 -9.79 -23.37
N VAL A 519 -33.60 -9.82 -22.08
CA VAL A 519 -32.92 -10.64 -21.08
C VAL A 519 -33.34 -12.12 -21.24
N PRO A 520 -32.40 -13.08 -21.21
CA PRO A 520 -32.72 -14.51 -21.32
C PRO A 520 -33.33 -15.06 -20.00
N VAL A 521 -34.67 -15.04 -19.93
CA VAL A 521 -35.47 -15.53 -18.78
C VAL A 521 -36.64 -16.42 -19.19
#